data_AF-A0A1W6YZ48-F1
#
_entry.id   AF-A0A1W6YZ48-F1
#
_cell.length_a   1.000
_cell.length_b   1.000
_cell.length_c   1.000
_cell.angle_alpha   90.00
_cell.angle_beta   90.00
_cell.angle_gamma   90.00
#
_symmetry.space_group_name_H-M   'P 1'
#
loop_
_entity.id
_entity.type
_entity.pdbx_description
1 polymer ?
#
loop_
_entity_poly.entity_id
_entity_poly.type
_entity_poly.pdbx_seq_one_letter_code
_entity_poly.pdbx_strand_id
1 'polypeptide(L)' 'MDIVKFGPGETCTAALTMPSDQVSSEHFGPAICIGFYNDQEIWISAGDARINVPAYCLERFIKELRRAAKMAKEQSDE' A
#
# COMPACT_ATOMS: atom_id res chain seq x y z
N MET A 1 -1.55 15.85 7.49
CA MET A 1 -0.72 14.84 6.81
C MET A 1 0.16 14.23 7.87
N ASP A 2 -0.17 13.03 8.35
CA ASP A 2 0.75 12.31 9.22
C ASP A 2 1.97 11.90 8.38
N ILE A 3 3.13 12.37 8.79
CA ILE A 3 4.40 12.10 8.12
C ILE A 3 4.76 10.65 8.45
N VAL A 4 4.78 9.79 7.43
CA VAL A 4 5.27 8.41 7.57
C VAL A 4 6.70 8.48 8.10
N LYS A 5 6.94 7.90 9.27
CA LYS A 5 8.25 7.87 9.92
C LYS A 5 9.09 6.75 9.30
N PHE A 6 10.25 7.10 8.76
CA PHE A 6 11.21 6.14 8.21
C PHE A 6 12.31 5.85 9.23
N GLY A 7 12.64 4.57 9.41
CA GLY A 7 13.73 4.10 10.25
C GLY A 7 15.08 3.98 9.50
N PRO A 8 16.20 3.81 10.20
CA PRO A 8 17.49 3.52 9.58
C PRO A 8 17.43 2.23 8.74
N GLY A 9 17.91 2.28 7.48
CA GLY A 9 17.94 1.11 6.59
C GLY A 9 16.64 0.85 5.81
N GLU A 10 15.65 1.75 5.91
CA GLU A 10 14.43 1.71 5.12
C GLU A 10 14.56 2.55 3.85
N THR A 11 14.10 2.01 2.72
CA THR A 11 13.95 2.77 1.48
C THR A 11 12.49 2.76 1.02
N CYS A 12 11.87 3.94 0.98
CA CYS A 12 10.54 4.13 0.41
C CYS A 12 10.64 4.21 -1.11
N THR A 13 9.87 3.40 -1.83
CA THR A 13 9.88 3.34 -3.30
C THR A 13 8.59 3.87 -3.92
N ALA A 14 7.49 3.91 -3.16
CA ALA A 14 6.25 4.52 -3.61
C ALA A 14 5.50 5.18 -2.45
N ALA A 15 4.91 6.35 -2.72
CA ALA A 15 3.96 7.02 -1.84
C ALA A 15 2.70 7.34 -2.65
N LEU A 16 1.58 6.72 -2.27
CA LEU A 16 0.28 6.90 -2.89
C LEU A 16 -0.55 7.81 -1.98
N THR A 17 -0.67 9.07 -2.38
CA THR A 17 -1.62 10.00 -1.78
C THR A 17 -3.00 9.74 -2.36
N MET A 18 -3.93 9.29 -1.52
CA MET A 18 -5.33 9.19 -1.93
C MET A 18 -5.90 10.62 -2.04
N PRO A 19 -6.58 10.98 -3.15
CA PRO A 19 -7.20 12.29 -3.28
C PRO A 19 -8.28 12.46 -2.21
N SER A 20 -8.31 13.63 -1.57
CA SER A 20 -9.35 13.98 -0.61
C SER A 20 -10.60 14.45 -1.36
N ASP A 21 -11.30 13.54 -2.03
CA ASP A 21 -12.55 13.94 -2.69
C ASP A 21 -13.72 13.79 -1.72
N GLN A 22 -14.32 14.92 -1.35
CA GLN A 22 -15.43 14.99 -0.38
C GLN A 22 -16.77 14.49 -0.95
N VAL A 23 -16.77 13.80 -2.10
CA VAL A 23 -17.98 13.57 -2.92
C VAL A 23 -18.38 12.10 -2.99
N SER A 24 -17.47 11.13 -2.83
CA SER A 24 -17.83 9.71 -2.85
C SER A 24 -17.82 9.12 -1.43
N SER A 25 -18.80 8.26 -1.15
CA SER A 25 -18.87 7.43 0.06
C SER A 25 -17.79 6.32 0.07
N GLU A 26 -16.64 6.57 -0.55
CA GLU A 26 -15.55 5.61 -0.62
C GLU A 26 -14.68 5.73 0.63
N HIS A 27 -14.30 4.58 1.19
CA HIS A 27 -13.44 4.50 2.36
C HIS A 27 -12.00 4.88 1.98
N PHE A 28 -11.71 6.17 1.91
CA PHE A 28 -10.34 6.63 1.69
C PHE A 28 -9.56 6.60 3.01
N GLY A 29 -8.62 5.66 3.08
CA GLY A 29 -7.65 5.55 4.17
C GLY A 29 -6.51 6.57 4.08
N PRO A 30 -5.60 6.58 5.07
CA PRO A 30 -4.41 7.43 5.04
C PRO A 30 -3.52 7.09 3.83
N ALA A 31 -2.60 8.02 3.49
CA ALA A 31 -1.61 7.80 2.43
C ALA A 31 -0.89 6.46 2.63
N ILE A 32 -0.73 5.71 1.55
CA ILE A 32 -0.06 4.41 1.56
C ILE A 32 1.38 4.60 1.10
N CYS A 33 2.33 4.18 1.92
CA CYS A 33 3.74 4.11 1.54
C CYS A 33 4.17 2.65 1.38
N ILE A 34 4.97 2.39 0.36
CA ILE A 34 5.56 1.09 0.10
C ILE A 34 7.07 1.26 0.05
N GLY A 35 7.79 0.37 0.71
CA GLY A 35 9.23 0.33 0.65
C GLY A 35 9.77 -1.02 1.07
N PHE A 36 11.08 -1.08 1.25
CA PHE A 36 11.77 -2.29 1.66
C PHE A 36 12.80 -1.97 2.75
N TYR A 37 13.16 -2.97 3.53
CA TYR A 37 14.36 -2.93 4.36
C TYR A 37 15.54 -3.40 3.52
N ASN A 38 16.79 -3.06 3.87
CA ASN A 38 17.96 -3.60 3.17
C ASN A 38 18.00 -5.16 3.16
N ASP A 39 17.25 -5.78 4.08
CA ASP A 39 16.94 -7.20 4.11
C ASP A 39 15.64 -7.49 3.35
N GLN A 40 15.50 -8.69 2.77
CA GLN A 40 14.50 -9.07 1.77
C GLN A 40 13.02 -9.04 2.24
N GLU A 41 12.52 -7.92 2.73
CA GLU A 41 11.14 -7.73 3.17
C GLU A 41 10.61 -6.40 2.62
N ILE A 42 9.36 -6.42 2.15
CA ILE A 42 8.65 -5.21 1.74
C ILE A 42 7.75 -4.79 2.88
N TRP A 43 7.69 -3.51 3.17
CA TRP A 43 6.73 -2.94 4.10
C TRP A 43 5.72 -2.08 3.36
N ILE A 44 4.48 -2.10 3.85
CA ILE A 44 3.37 -1.27 3.40
C ILE A 44 2.85 -0.54 4.64
N SER A 45 2.86 0.79 4.61
CA SER A 45 2.45 1.65 5.71
C SER A 45 1.21 2.44 5.33
N ALA A 46 0.24 2.56 6.23
CA ALA A 46 -0.90 3.44 6.10
C ALA A 46 -1.05 4.21 7.43
N GLY A 47 -0.50 5.43 7.50
CA GLY A 47 -0.30 6.14 8.77
C GLY A 47 0.65 5.38 9.70
N ASP A 48 0.24 5.17 10.96
CA ASP A 48 1.02 4.48 11.99
C ASP A 48 0.97 2.94 11.89
N ALA A 49 0.07 2.40 11.07
CA ALA A 49 -0.02 0.96 10.86
C ALA A 49 0.94 0.52 9.75
N ARG A 50 1.77 -0.48 10.04
CA ARG A 50 2.72 -1.07 9.09
C ARG A 50 2.49 -2.58 8.97
N ILE A 51 2.44 -3.06 7.72
CA ILE A 51 2.40 -4.47 7.37
C ILE A 51 3.74 -4.80 6.72
N ASN A 52 4.41 -5.85 7.20
CA ASN A 52 5.61 -6.39 6.58
C ASN A 52 5.27 -7.66 5.80
N VAL A 53 5.81 -7.78 4.59
CA VAL A 53 5.63 -8.93 3.70
C VAL A 53 7.01 -9.53 3.41
N PRO A 54 7.27 -10.76 3.87
CA PRO A 54 8.54 -11.45 3.59
C PRO A 54 8.76 -11.70 2.10
N ALA A 55 10.02 -11.67 1.62
CA ALA A 55 10.34 -11.86 0.21
C ALA A 55 9.75 -13.13 -0.41
N TYR A 56 9.80 -14.24 0.32
CA TYR A 56 9.31 -15.53 -0.18
C TYR A 56 7.79 -15.54 -0.42
N CYS A 57 7.04 -14.58 0.13
CA CYS A 57 5.60 -14.41 -0.07
C CYS A 57 5.25 -13.42 -1.18
N LEU A 58 6.22 -12.63 -1.69
CA LEU A 58 5.94 -11.48 -2.55
C LEU A 58 5.24 -11.84 -3.85
N GLU A 59 5.65 -12.93 -4.49
CA GLU A 59 5.04 -13.35 -5.75
C GLU A 59 3.54 -13.64 -5.58
N ARG A 60 3.19 -14.38 -4.52
CA ARG A 60 1.80 -14.67 -4.19
C ARG A 60 1.04 -13.42 -3.77
N PHE A 61 1.65 -12.56 -2.96
CA PHE A 61 1.05 -11.31 -2.51
C PHE A 61 0.68 -10.39 -3.69
N ILE A 62 1.61 -10.17 -4.62
CA ILE A 62 1.39 -9.35 -5.83
C ILE A 62 0.29 -9.96 -6.71
N LYS A 63 0.26 -11.29 -6.84
CA LYS A 63 -0.79 -11.98 -7.61
C LYS A 63 -2.18 -11.70 -7.04
N GLU A 64 -2.37 -11.87 -5.73
CA GLU A 64 -3.67 -11.63 -5.10
C GLU A 64 -4.04 -10.13 -5.11
N LEU A 65 -3.06 -9.23 -4.94
CA LEU A 65 -3.29 -7.78 -5.05
C LEU A 65 -3.80 -7.39 -6.46
N ARG A 66 -3.16 -7.90 -7.51
CA ARG A 66 -3.61 -7.68 -8.91
C ARG A 66 -5.00 -8.26 -9.15
N ARG A 67 -5.29 -9.43 -8.59
CA ARG A 67 -6.62 -10.05 -8.69
C ARG A 67 -7.69 -9.17 -8.05
N ALA A 68 -7.44 -8.68 -6.83
CA ALA A 68 -8.36 -7.78 -6.13
C ALA A 68 -8.60 -6.49 -6.92
N ALA A 69 -7.53 -5.87 -7.44
CA ALA A 69 -7.64 -4.66 -8.27
C ALA A 69 -8.48 -4.90 -9.55
N LYS A 70 -8.28 -6.04 -10.21
CA LYS A 70 -9.08 -6.42 -11.38
C LYS A 70 -10.57 -6.52 -11.03
N MET A 71 -10.90 -7.24 -9.96
CA MET A 71 -12.29 -7.43 -9.53
C MET A 71 -12.96 -6.11 -9.13
N ALA A 72 -12.23 -5.22 -8.44
CA ALA A 72 -12.75 -3.90 -8.08
C ALA A 72 -13.09 -3.07 -9.33
N LYS A 73 -12.23 -3.11 -10.35
CA LYS A 73 -12.48 -2.40 -11.61
C LYS A 73 -13.70 -2.94 -12.36
N GLU A 74 -13.83 -4.27 -12.47
CA GLU A 74 -14.95 -4.91 -13.16
C GLU A 74 -16.31 -4.58 -12.50
N GLN A 75 -16.35 -4.39 -11.17
CA GLN A 75 -17.57 -4.00 -10.46
C GLN A 75 -17.96 -2.52 -10.63
N SER A 76 -17.03 -1.65 -11.03
CA SER A 76 -17.30 -0.21 -11.22
C SER A 76 -17.76 0.14 -12.64
N ASP A 77 -17.59 -0.79 -13.59
CA ASP A 77 -17.98 -0.63 -15.00
C ASP A 77 -19.41 -1.16 -15.30
N GLU A 78 -20.13 -1.66 -14.28
CA GLU A 78 -21.56 -2.05 -14.32
C GLU A 78 -22.46 -0.97 -13.68
#